data_AF-A0A0C3C9U4-F1
#
_entry.id   AF-A0A0C3C9U4-F1
#
_cell.length_a   1.000
_cell.length_b   1.000
_cell.length_c   1.000
_cell.angle_alpha   90.00
_cell.angle_beta   90.00
_cell.angle_gamma   90.00
#
_symmetry.space_group_name_H-M   'P 1'
#
loop_
_entity.id
_entity.type
_entity.pdbx_description
1 polymer ?
#
loop_
_entity_poly.entity_id
_entity_poly.type
_entity_poly.pdbx_seq_one_letter_code
_entity_poly.pdbx_strand_id
1 'polypeptide(L)'
;NDENILSMERFHGNLKSVQCEATKMTLTFQDDDTFDYATKVWDWVNGADNRTFIIVASKGNCGNNEFRVPYKVNALDHDKSSHIAILHASVETWKDIAHTYEMRVGSLDIPDTVLPALVRRDITKSTSIDLGVDFSFTGKIGVASLKCSPCSTAGKLNFEFIIKQDWFVPVGVEFRAQPQGLELKAGVTVTGSFGVSKTGTNTSDDRIPLIQYPLPGGVSIPGGIFSLGPQLVAELGWEFTATQVSILVKTGATVTFSDNAILQADLLDLTQNKFSGWVPHVTFDPLQIQAQESLKMQVYVAPSIELEAEALGQ
;
A
#
# COMPACT_ATOMS: atom_id res chain seq x y z
N ASN A 1 17.74 22.49 -17.57
CA ASN A 1 16.29 22.26 -17.62
C ASN A 1 15.86 22.15 -16.19
N ASP A 2 15.55 23.30 -15.60
CA ASP A 2 15.31 23.43 -14.16
C ASP A 2 13.80 23.45 -14.00
N GLU A 3 13.22 22.33 -13.55
CA GLU A 3 11.86 22.35 -13.04
C GLU A 3 11.84 23.29 -11.82
N ASN A 4 11.24 24.46 -11.98
CA ASN A 4 11.09 25.41 -10.89
C ASN A 4 9.96 24.92 -9.97
N ILE A 5 10.28 24.03 -9.03
CA ILE A 5 9.33 23.55 -8.03
C ILE A 5 9.57 24.29 -6.71
N LEU A 6 8.54 24.98 -6.24
CA LEU A 6 8.56 25.74 -5.00
C LEU A 6 7.62 25.12 -3.97
N SER A 7 8.17 24.60 -2.87
CA SER A 7 7.38 24.11 -1.74
C SER A 7 6.91 25.25 -0.84
N MET A 8 5.60 25.32 -0.58
CA MET A 8 5.02 26.33 0.30
C MET A 8 5.48 26.20 1.75
N GLU A 9 5.91 25.02 2.19
CA GLU A 9 6.47 24.82 3.54
C GLU A 9 7.69 25.71 3.81
N ARG A 10 8.42 26.09 2.76
CA ARG A 10 9.64 26.90 2.88
C ARG A 10 9.36 28.38 3.12
N PHE A 11 8.18 28.87 2.73
CA PHE A 11 7.87 30.30 2.77
C PHE A 11 6.50 30.63 3.38
N HIS A 12 5.71 29.63 3.76
CA HIS A 12 4.41 29.83 4.41
C HIS A 12 4.52 30.68 5.69
N GLY A 13 5.62 30.56 6.41
CA GLY A 13 5.91 31.38 7.59
C GLY A 13 6.00 32.89 7.31
N ASN A 14 6.07 33.30 6.04
CA ASN A 14 6.09 34.71 5.62
C ASN A 14 4.73 35.16 5.03
N LEU A 15 3.70 34.30 5.06
CA LEU A 15 2.36 34.59 4.57
C LEU A 15 1.42 34.90 5.74
N LYS A 16 0.52 35.87 5.56
CA LYS A 16 -0.63 36.14 6.44
C LYS A 16 -1.79 35.20 6.15
N SER A 17 -2.04 34.96 4.86
CA SER A 17 -3.12 34.10 4.40
C SER A 17 -2.84 33.50 3.03
N VAL A 18 -3.43 32.34 2.80
CA VAL A 18 -3.41 31.63 1.52
C VAL A 18 -4.85 31.28 1.16
N GLN A 19 -5.25 31.61 -0.07
CA GLN A 19 -6.55 31.24 -0.62
C GLN A 19 -6.30 30.52 -1.94
N CYS A 20 -6.77 29.28 -2.05
CA CYS A 20 -6.56 28.45 -3.22
C CYS A 20 -7.90 28.13 -3.87
N GLU A 21 -7.96 28.30 -5.18
CA GLU A 21 -9.07 27.92 -6.04
C GLU A 21 -8.53 27.03 -7.17
N ALA A 22 -9.40 26.46 -8.00
CA ALA A 22 -8.99 25.53 -9.05
C ALA A 22 -8.09 26.17 -10.13
N THR A 23 -8.24 27.47 -10.35
CA THR A 23 -7.56 28.22 -11.43
C THR A 23 -6.68 29.37 -10.93
N LYS A 24 -6.62 29.60 -9.62
CA LYS A 24 -5.83 30.69 -9.04
C LYS A 24 -5.47 30.44 -7.58
N MET A 25 -4.40 31.09 -7.14
CA MET A 25 -3.97 31.11 -5.75
C MET A 25 -3.60 32.53 -5.33
N THR A 26 -4.22 33.00 -4.26
CA THR A 26 -3.97 34.32 -3.69
C THR A 26 -3.12 34.18 -2.43
N LEU A 27 -1.94 34.79 -2.44
CA LEU A 27 -0.98 34.78 -1.34
C LEU A 27 -0.88 36.20 -0.77
N THR A 28 -1.18 36.35 0.52
CA THR A 28 -1.00 37.62 1.23
C THR A 28 0.25 37.52 2.09
N PHE A 29 1.19 38.44 1.92
CA PHE A 29 2.47 38.43 2.63
C PHE A 29 2.45 39.22 3.94
N GLN A 30 3.35 38.88 4.85
CA GLN A 30 3.50 39.55 6.14
C GLN A 30 4.13 40.94 6.00
N ASP A 31 5.16 41.05 5.15
CA ASP A 31 5.99 42.23 4.98
C ASP A 31 6.31 42.53 3.50
N ASP A 32 6.64 43.79 3.25
CA ASP A 32 6.95 44.36 1.93
C ASP A 32 8.19 43.71 1.30
N ASP A 33 9.25 43.47 2.07
CA ASP A 33 10.51 42.96 1.55
C ASP A 33 10.36 41.54 0.98
N THR A 34 9.65 40.67 1.70
CA THR A 34 9.38 39.29 1.23
C THR A 34 8.44 39.30 0.03
N PHE A 35 7.42 40.17 0.04
CA PHE A 35 6.51 40.34 -1.09
C PHE A 35 7.24 40.82 -2.35
N ASP A 36 8.06 41.85 -2.25
CA ASP A 36 8.83 42.43 -3.36
C ASP A 36 9.85 41.42 -3.89
N TYR A 37 10.50 40.66 -3.00
CA TYR A 37 11.40 39.59 -3.40
C TYR A 37 10.66 38.49 -4.18
N ALA A 38 9.56 37.98 -3.62
CA ALA A 38 8.79 36.90 -4.22
C ALA A 38 8.22 37.30 -5.58
N THR A 39 7.57 38.46 -5.68
CA THR A 39 7.01 38.96 -6.93
C THR A 39 8.10 39.15 -7.99
N LYS A 40 9.25 39.76 -7.65
CA LYS A 40 10.37 39.91 -8.58
C LYS A 40 10.92 38.57 -9.08
N VAL A 41 11.05 37.58 -8.20
CA VAL A 41 11.56 36.25 -8.58
C VAL A 41 10.54 35.50 -9.43
N TRP A 42 9.24 35.65 -9.17
CA TRP A 42 8.19 34.89 -9.84
C TRP A 42 7.66 35.56 -11.12
N ASP A 43 7.83 36.87 -11.30
CA ASP A 43 7.34 37.65 -12.45
C ASP A 43 7.88 37.15 -13.80
N TRP A 44 8.95 36.36 -13.81
CA TRP A 44 9.48 35.74 -15.01
C TRP A 44 8.43 34.94 -15.81
N VAL A 45 7.38 34.40 -15.16
CA VAL A 45 6.27 33.69 -15.84
C VAL A 45 5.48 34.56 -16.79
N ASN A 46 5.38 35.86 -16.52
CA ASN A 46 4.69 36.82 -17.38
C ASN A 46 5.47 37.17 -18.66
N GLY A 47 6.65 36.56 -18.86
CA GLY A 47 7.50 36.76 -20.02
C GLY A 47 7.05 35.98 -21.26
N ALA A 48 7.97 35.19 -21.83
CA ALA A 48 7.71 34.42 -23.04
C ALA A 48 6.59 33.38 -22.87
N ASP A 49 5.93 33.02 -23.97
CA ASP A 49 4.93 31.95 -24.02
C ASP A 49 5.53 30.63 -23.45
N ASN A 50 4.74 29.92 -22.64
CA ASN A 50 5.07 28.65 -21.98
C ASN A 50 5.99 28.69 -20.75
N ARG A 51 6.22 29.85 -20.14
CA ARG A 51 6.93 29.92 -18.85
C ARG A 51 6.01 29.53 -17.70
N THR A 52 6.36 28.44 -17.03
CA THR A 52 5.60 27.96 -15.87
C THR A 52 6.50 27.52 -14.73
N PHE A 53 6.01 27.62 -13.50
CA PHE A 53 6.60 26.94 -12.35
C PHE A 53 5.53 26.21 -11.55
N ILE A 54 5.96 25.31 -10.69
CA ILE A 54 5.07 24.56 -9.81
C ILE A 54 5.18 25.13 -8.40
N ILE A 55 4.04 25.46 -7.78
CA ILE A 55 3.97 25.64 -6.33
C ILE A 55 3.30 24.42 -5.72
N VAL A 56 3.92 23.86 -4.70
CA VAL A 56 3.37 22.73 -3.95
C VAL A 56 2.79 23.25 -2.65
N ALA A 57 1.46 23.25 -2.55
CA ALA A 57 0.74 23.56 -1.31
C ALA A 57 0.78 22.36 -0.37
N SER A 58 1.23 22.56 0.86
CA SER A 58 1.28 21.49 1.88
C SER A 58 -0.02 21.33 2.64
N LYS A 59 -0.09 20.31 3.51
CA LYS A 59 -1.28 19.98 4.29
C LYS A 59 -1.79 21.20 5.04
N GLY A 60 -3.04 21.58 4.79
CA GLY A 60 -3.71 22.71 5.43
C GLY A 60 -3.34 24.09 4.86
N ASN A 61 -2.47 24.18 3.86
CA ASN A 61 -2.12 25.45 3.23
C ASN A 61 -3.20 25.94 2.25
N CYS A 62 -3.99 25.03 1.69
CA CYS A 62 -5.08 25.34 0.75
C CYS A 62 -6.41 24.81 1.31
N GLY A 63 -6.90 25.47 2.37
CA GLY A 63 -8.10 25.03 3.09
C GLY A 63 -7.86 23.77 3.89
N ASN A 64 -8.66 22.73 3.68
CA ASN A 64 -8.58 21.47 4.42
C ASN A 64 -7.86 20.35 3.64
N ASN A 65 -6.96 20.70 2.72
CA ASN A 65 -6.24 19.70 1.94
C ASN A 65 -5.39 18.81 2.86
N GLU A 66 -5.60 17.50 2.80
CA GLU A 66 -4.86 16.53 3.64
C GLU A 66 -3.47 16.20 3.08
N PHE A 67 -3.27 16.43 1.77
CA PHE A 67 -2.09 16.05 1.02
C PHE A 67 -1.47 17.24 0.29
N ARG A 68 -0.24 17.04 -0.22
CA ARG A 68 0.44 18.05 -1.03
C ARG A 68 -0.23 18.18 -2.40
N VAL A 69 -0.58 19.41 -2.78
CA VAL A 69 -1.28 19.72 -4.04
C VAL A 69 -0.37 20.59 -4.90
N PRO A 70 0.05 20.11 -6.09
CA PRO A 70 0.81 20.93 -7.01
C PRO A 70 -0.10 21.85 -7.84
N TYR A 71 0.33 23.11 -7.95
CA TYR A 71 -0.27 24.14 -8.77
C TYR A 71 0.73 24.57 -9.85
N LYS A 72 0.36 24.43 -11.12
CA LYS A 72 1.14 24.92 -12.24
C LYS A 72 0.79 26.37 -12.51
N VAL A 73 1.67 27.27 -12.13
CA VAL A 73 1.52 28.72 -12.32
C VAL A 73 1.98 29.10 -13.71
N ASN A 74 1.18 29.88 -14.43
CA ASN A 74 1.49 30.39 -15.76
C ASN A 74 1.40 31.91 -15.89
N ALA A 75 0.83 32.61 -14.91
CA ALA A 75 0.83 34.07 -14.85
C ALA A 75 0.77 34.56 -13.39
N LEU A 76 1.21 35.80 -13.19
CA LEU A 76 1.28 36.45 -11.88
C LEU A 76 0.73 37.87 -11.98
N ASP A 77 -0.31 38.17 -11.22
CA ASP A 77 -0.72 39.54 -10.88
C ASP A 77 -0.31 39.88 -9.45
N HIS A 78 -0.23 41.17 -9.14
CA HIS A 78 0.10 41.61 -7.79
C HIS A 78 -0.57 42.94 -7.42
N ASP A 79 -0.98 43.05 -6.15
CA ASP A 79 -1.42 44.29 -5.52
C ASP A 79 -0.40 44.67 -4.44
N LYS A 80 0.45 45.64 -4.77
CA LYS A 80 1.49 46.14 -3.86
C LYS A 80 0.92 46.79 -2.61
N SER A 81 -0.25 47.43 -2.72
CA SER A 81 -0.83 48.18 -1.59
C SER A 81 -1.32 47.27 -0.46
N SER A 82 -1.67 46.03 -0.82
CA SER A 82 -2.18 45.01 0.11
C SER A 82 -1.21 43.84 0.33
N HIS A 83 -0.02 43.86 -0.28
CA HIS A 83 0.96 42.77 -0.28
C HIS A 83 0.39 41.44 -0.78
N ILE A 84 -0.41 41.50 -1.85
CA ILE A 84 -1.11 40.34 -2.41
C ILE A 84 -0.46 39.93 -3.74
N ALA A 85 -0.03 38.68 -3.85
CA ALA A 85 0.30 38.04 -5.12
C ALA A 85 -0.87 37.14 -5.55
N ILE A 86 -1.33 37.31 -6.79
CA ILE A 86 -2.40 36.51 -7.40
C ILE A 86 -1.75 35.66 -8.50
N LEU A 87 -1.64 34.37 -8.24
CA LEU A 87 -1.03 33.41 -9.15
C LEU A 87 -2.14 32.76 -9.95
N HIS A 88 -2.11 32.89 -11.28
CA HIS A 88 -2.98 32.12 -12.17
C HIS A 88 -2.36 30.75 -12.35
N ALA A 89 -3.10 29.71 -11.96
CA ALA A 89 -2.55 28.37 -11.88
C ALA A 89 -3.60 27.28 -12.03
N SER A 90 -3.26 26.17 -12.69
CA SER A 90 -4.07 24.95 -12.69
C SER A 90 -3.62 23.99 -11.59
N VAL A 91 -4.56 23.31 -10.95
CA VAL A 91 -4.24 22.12 -10.14
C VAL A 91 -3.79 21.02 -11.07
N GLU A 92 -2.63 20.44 -10.79
CA GLU A 92 -2.08 19.32 -11.57
C GLU A 92 -1.97 18.05 -10.73
N THR A 93 -1.68 16.93 -11.38
CA THR A 93 -1.25 15.72 -10.68
C THR A 93 0.27 15.63 -10.69
N TRP A 94 0.86 14.95 -9.69
CA TRP A 94 2.29 14.69 -9.64
C TRP A 94 2.82 13.97 -10.90
N LYS A 95 1.99 13.13 -11.52
CA LYS A 95 2.28 12.44 -12.77
C LYS A 95 2.48 13.40 -13.94
N ASP A 96 1.74 14.50 -13.97
CA ASP A 96 1.76 15.45 -15.08
C ASP A 96 2.88 16.50 -14.95
N ILE A 97 3.36 16.76 -13.73
CA ILE A 97 4.31 17.85 -13.46
C ILE A 97 5.76 17.40 -13.22
N ALA A 98 5.99 16.18 -12.77
CA ALA A 98 7.33 15.70 -12.44
C ALA A 98 7.84 14.80 -13.58
N HIS A 99 8.64 15.37 -14.50
CA HIS A 99 9.19 14.58 -15.60
C HIS A 99 10.34 13.69 -15.12
N THR A 100 11.13 14.17 -14.15
CA THR A 100 12.28 13.46 -13.57
C THR A 100 12.21 13.56 -12.04
N TYR A 101 12.04 12.43 -11.36
CA TYR A 101 11.95 12.42 -9.90
C TYR A 101 12.43 11.09 -9.29
N GLU A 102 12.79 11.14 -8.01
CA GLU A 102 12.87 9.96 -7.16
C GLU A 102 11.83 10.12 -6.06
N MET A 103 10.82 9.25 -6.06
CA MET A 103 9.85 9.15 -4.97
C MET A 103 10.24 7.97 -4.09
N ARG A 104 10.26 8.21 -2.78
CA ARG A 104 10.45 7.16 -1.77
C ARG A 104 9.30 7.21 -0.76
N VAL A 105 8.73 6.04 -0.51
CA VAL A 105 7.61 5.84 0.42
C VAL A 105 8.06 4.86 1.48
N GLY A 106 7.99 5.26 2.75
CA GLY A 106 8.52 4.48 3.87
C GLY A 106 10.05 4.44 3.93
N SER A 107 10.56 3.69 4.90
CA SER A 107 11.96 3.30 4.96
C SER A 107 12.06 1.95 5.65
N LEU A 108 12.97 1.11 5.15
CA LEU A 108 13.31 -0.18 5.74
C LEU A 108 14.82 -0.25 5.94
N ASP A 109 15.25 -0.44 7.18
CA ASP A 109 16.66 -0.67 7.51
C ASP A 109 17.01 -2.15 7.26
N ILE A 110 17.02 -2.54 5.98
CA ILE A 110 17.57 -3.84 5.58
C ILE A 110 19.09 -3.65 5.41
N PRO A 111 19.93 -4.39 6.14
CA PRO A 111 21.38 -4.24 6.06
C PRO A 111 21.91 -4.81 4.75
N ASP A 112 21.65 -4.13 3.63
CA ASP A 112 22.26 -4.43 2.33
C ASP A 112 21.94 -3.38 1.26
N THR A 113 22.23 -2.09 1.46
CA THR A 113 22.50 -1.19 0.32
C THR A 113 23.32 0.03 0.71
N VAL A 114 24.48 0.14 0.08
CA VAL A 114 25.38 1.30 0.13
C VAL A 114 24.79 2.40 -0.76
N LEU A 115 23.81 3.16 -0.28
CA LEU A 115 23.40 4.41 -0.92
C LEU A 115 24.06 5.58 -0.16
N PRO A 116 24.71 6.53 -0.85
CA PRO A 116 25.27 7.70 -0.20
C PRO A 116 24.14 8.42 0.53
N ALA A 117 24.34 8.66 1.83
CA ALA A 117 23.45 9.45 2.66
C ALA A 117 23.45 10.90 2.14
N LEU A 118 22.64 11.17 1.13
CA LEU A 118 22.09 12.50 0.95
C LEU A 118 21.25 12.74 2.20
N VAL A 119 21.74 13.62 3.07
CA VAL A 119 21.00 14.10 4.25
C VAL A 119 19.74 14.81 3.73
N ARG A 120 18.68 14.04 3.51
CA ARG A 120 17.36 14.55 3.12
C ARG A 120 16.67 15.03 4.39
N ARG A 121 16.11 16.23 4.33
CA ARG A 121 15.27 16.84 5.41
C ARG A 121 13.86 16.22 5.47
N ASP A 122 13.68 15.03 4.91
CA ASP A 122 12.35 14.41 4.85
C ASP A 122 12.10 13.56 6.10
N ILE A 123 10.84 13.55 6.52
CA ILE A 123 10.37 12.79 7.68
C ILE A 123 10.53 11.30 7.36
N THR A 124 11.61 10.69 7.84
CA THR A 124 11.82 9.24 7.80
C THR A 124 10.87 8.58 8.79
N LYS A 125 9.61 8.40 8.39
CA LYS A 125 8.67 7.55 9.09
C LYS A 125 8.65 6.20 8.39
N SER A 126 9.10 5.17 9.09
CA SER A 126 8.84 3.78 8.73
C SER A 126 7.33 3.64 8.49
N THR A 127 6.95 3.17 7.32
CA THR A 127 5.54 2.94 6.98
C THR A 127 5.23 1.47 7.15
N SER A 128 4.18 1.17 7.91
CA SER A 128 3.77 -0.19 8.23
C SER A 128 2.29 -0.37 7.92
N ILE A 129 1.95 -1.46 7.23
CA ILE A 129 0.57 -1.90 7.06
C ILE A 129 0.20 -2.78 8.25
N ASP A 130 -0.88 -2.46 8.96
CA ASP A 130 -1.44 -3.35 9.96
C ASP A 130 -2.26 -4.43 9.25
N LEU A 131 -1.82 -5.68 9.38
CA LEU A 131 -2.47 -6.83 8.76
C LEU A 131 -3.44 -7.52 9.73
N GLY A 132 -3.65 -6.98 10.92
CA GLY A 132 -4.52 -7.55 11.94
C GLY A 132 -6.01 -7.43 11.60
N VAL A 133 -6.66 -8.55 11.31
CA VAL A 133 -8.12 -8.59 11.14
C VAL A 133 -8.71 -9.90 11.63
N ASP A 134 -9.88 -9.84 12.26
CA ASP A 134 -10.72 -11.01 12.53
C ASP A 134 -11.66 -11.20 11.33
N PHE A 135 -11.51 -12.34 10.65
CA PHE A 135 -12.31 -12.71 9.48
C PHE A 135 -13.10 -14.00 9.74
N SER A 136 -13.42 -14.27 11.02
CA SER A 136 -14.24 -15.41 11.42
C SER A 136 -15.57 -15.42 10.66
N PHE A 137 -15.92 -16.57 10.09
CA PHE A 137 -17.11 -16.71 9.27
C PHE A 137 -17.85 -18.01 9.54
N THR A 138 -19.10 -18.08 9.11
CA THR A 138 -19.88 -19.31 9.02
C THR A 138 -20.55 -19.36 7.66
N GLY A 139 -20.23 -20.40 6.90
CA GLY A 139 -20.73 -20.66 5.56
C GLY A 139 -21.30 -22.07 5.41
N LYS A 140 -21.73 -22.39 4.19
CA LYS A 140 -22.17 -23.72 3.80
C LYS A 140 -21.33 -24.21 2.62
N ILE A 141 -20.95 -25.48 2.65
CA ILE A 141 -20.30 -26.19 1.55
C ILE A 141 -21.19 -27.39 1.22
N GLY A 142 -21.99 -27.29 0.16
CA GLY A 142 -23.00 -28.29 -0.17
C GLY A 142 -24.01 -28.48 0.97
N VAL A 143 -24.07 -29.70 1.51
CA VAL A 143 -24.93 -30.07 2.65
C VAL A 143 -24.27 -29.89 4.02
N ALA A 144 -23.01 -29.47 4.07
CA ALA A 144 -22.26 -29.25 5.29
C ALA A 144 -22.20 -27.76 5.67
N SER A 145 -22.08 -27.48 6.96
CA SER A 145 -21.72 -26.17 7.50
C SER A 145 -20.22 -26.10 7.72
N LEU A 146 -19.61 -25.01 7.26
CA LEU A 146 -18.22 -24.65 7.52
C LEU A 146 -18.22 -23.44 8.46
N LYS A 147 -17.51 -23.54 9.58
CA LYS A 147 -17.26 -22.42 10.49
C LYS A 147 -15.76 -22.22 10.63
N CYS A 148 -15.30 -20.98 10.47
CA CYS A 148 -13.94 -20.57 10.75
C CYS A 148 -13.98 -19.68 11.99
N SER A 149 -13.50 -20.19 13.14
CA SER A 149 -13.46 -19.46 14.41
C SER A 149 -12.54 -20.16 15.43
N PRO A 150 -11.56 -19.45 16.02
CA PRO A 150 -11.13 -18.11 15.64
C PRO A 150 -10.41 -18.14 14.28
N CYS A 151 -10.71 -17.18 13.41
CA CYS A 151 -9.94 -16.97 12.18
C CYS A 151 -9.51 -15.52 12.08
N SER A 152 -8.21 -15.30 12.19
CA SER A 152 -7.64 -13.96 12.36
C SER A 152 -6.22 -13.89 11.83
N THR A 153 -5.85 -12.74 11.30
CA THR A 153 -4.46 -12.36 11.08
C THR A 153 -4.00 -11.40 12.17
N ALA A 154 -2.69 -11.33 12.39
CA ALA A 154 -2.05 -10.37 13.27
C ALA A 154 -0.68 -9.97 12.70
N GLY A 155 -0.15 -8.86 13.19
CA GLY A 155 1.16 -8.35 12.82
C GLY A 155 1.12 -7.23 11.80
N LYS A 156 2.30 -6.83 11.36
CA LYS A 156 2.49 -5.71 10.45
C LYS A 156 3.38 -6.10 9.28
N LEU A 157 3.21 -5.40 8.17
CA LEU A 157 4.15 -5.43 7.05
C LEU A 157 4.82 -4.07 6.94
N ASN A 158 6.09 -4.01 7.30
CA ASN A 158 6.91 -2.84 7.05
C ASN A 158 7.33 -2.87 5.59
N PHE A 159 7.24 -1.74 4.91
CA PHE A 159 7.59 -1.68 3.49
C PHE A 159 8.32 -0.37 3.13
N GLU A 160 9.08 -0.44 2.05
CA GLU A 160 9.69 0.69 1.38
C GLU A 160 9.45 0.55 -0.12
N PHE A 161 9.08 1.64 -0.75
CA PHE A 161 8.86 1.69 -2.19
C PHE A 161 9.59 2.88 -2.80
N ILE A 162 10.36 2.64 -3.86
CA ILE A 162 11.18 3.64 -4.52
C ILE A 162 10.86 3.62 -6.01
N ILE A 163 10.40 4.75 -6.55
CA ILE A 163 10.30 4.99 -8.00
C ILE A 163 11.31 6.04 -8.38
N LYS A 164 12.08 5.76 -9.42
CA LYS A 164 12.92 6.71 -10.13
C LYS A 164 12.39 6.84 -11.55
N GLN A 165 12.10 8.07 -11.94
CA GLN A 165 11.68 8.43 -13.28
C GLN A 165 12.69 9.41 -13.85
N ASP A 166 13.07 9.19 -15.11
CA ASP A 166 13.82 10.15 -15.89
C ASP A 166 13.08 10.42 -17.20
N TRP A 167 12.69 11.67 -17.42
CA TRP A 167 11.97 12.11 -18.61
C TRP A 167 10.73 11.24 -18.95
N PHE A 168 9.87 11.01 -17.96
CA PHE A 168 8.66 10.16 -18.05
C PHE A 168 8.93 8.66 -18.25
N VAL A 169 10.20 8.23 -18.27
CA VAL A 169 10.57 6.82 -18.34
C VAL A 169 10.97 6.34 -16.95
N PRO A 170 10.31 5.31 -16.40
CA PRO A 170 10.77 4.66 -15.18
C PRO A 170 12.18 4.07 -15.40
N VAL A 171 13.15 4.54 -14.63
CA VAL A 171 14.55 4.08 -14.66
C VAL A 171 14.94 3.29 -13.41
N GLY A 172 14.05 3.22 -12.42
CA GLY A 172 14.18 2.35 -11.26
C GLY A 172 12.85 2.16 -10.56
N VAL A 173 12.47 0.93 -10.25
CA VAL A 173 11.30 0.64 -9.43
C VAL A 173 11.66 -0.46 -8.46
N GLU A 174 11.75 -0.11 -7.18
CA GLU A 174 12.17 -1.02 -6.12
C GLU A 174 11.11 -1.10 -5.03
N PHE A 175 10.75 -2.32 -4.65
CA PHE A 175 9.87 -2.61 -3.53
C PHE A 175 10.60 -3.48 -2.51
N ARG A 176 10.45 -3.13 -1.24
CA ARG A 176 11.00 -3.88 -0.11
C ARG A 176 9.92 -4.12 0.91
N ALA A 177 9.90 -5.32 1.49
CA ALA A 177 8.98 -5.65 2.57
C ALA A 177 9.61 -6.59 3.59
N GLN A 178 9.24 -6.37 4.85
CA GLN A 178 9.64 -7.19 5.99
C GLN A 178 8.45 -7.33 6.96
N PRO A 179 8.06 -8.57 7.32
CA PRO A 179 7.00 -8.78 8.28
C PRO A 179 7.47 -8.45 9.70
N GLN A 180 6.51 -8.14 10.57
CA GLN A 180 6.73 -7.95 12.00
C GLN A 180 5.59 -8.60 12.76
N GLY A 181 5.88 -9.71 13.43
CA GLY A 181 4.90 -10.50 14.20
C GLY A 181 3.76 -11.02 13.33
N LEU A 182 4.03 -11.32 12.05
CA LEU A 182 3.01 -11.75 11.11
C LEU A 182 2.55 -13.18 11.43
N GLU A 183 1.26 -13.29 11.74
CA GLU A 183 0.62 -14.54 12.15
C GLU A 183 -0.76 -14.66 11.49
N LEU A 184 -1.10 -15.88 11.07
CA LEU A 184 -2.44 -16.26 10.63
C LEU A 184 -2.91 -17.44 11.49
N LYS A 185 -4.05 -17.28 12.14
CA LYS A 185 -4.75 -18.32 12.89
C LYS A 185 -6.02 -18.69 12.15
N ALA A 186 -6.25 -19.98 11.97
CA ALA A 186 -7.45 -20.50 11.35
C ALA A 186 -7.95 -21.73 12.12
N GLY A 187 -8.99 -21.56 12.95
CA GLY A 187 -9.73 -22.65 13.57
C GLY A 187 -10.91 -23.06 12.69
N VAL A 188 -10.90 -24.26 12.12
CA VAL A 188 -11.91 -24.74 11.18
C VAL A 188 -12.78 -25.81 11.83
N THR A 189 -14.09 -25.61 11.78
CA THR A 189 -15.11 -26.59 12.17
C THR A 189 -15.99 -26.91 10.99
N VAL A 190 -16.04 -28.18 10.59
CA VAL A 190 -16.97 -28.69 9.58
C VAL A 190 -18.01 -29.56 10.26
N THR A 191 -19.29 -29.29 10.02
CA THR A 191 -20.41 -30.07 10.54
C THR A 191 -21.34 -30.46 9.41
N GLY A 192 -21.49 -31.75 9.15
CA GLY A 192 -22.36 -32.19 8.06
C GLY A 192 -22.58 -33.69 8.04
N SER A 193 -23.62 -34.09 7.30
CA SER A 193 -23.85 -35.49 6.94
C SER A 193 -23.27 -35.71 5.56
N PHE A 194 -22.19 -36.49 5.49
CA PHE A 194 -21.52 -36.81 4.24
C PHE A 194 -21.95 -38.20 3.79
N GLY A 195 -22.57 -38.33 2.62
CA GLY A 195 -22.77 -39.61 1.95
C GLY A 195 -21.89 -39.65 0.71
N VAL A 196 -20.91 -40.56 0.64
CA VAL A 196 -19.95 -40.54 -0.47
C VAL A 196 -19.70 -41.91 -1.06
N SER A 197 -19.90 -41.97 -2.37
CA SER A 197 -19.30 -42.93 -3.27
C SER A 197 -18.54 -42.15 -4.36
N LYS A 198 -17.43 -41.50 -4.00
CA LYS A 198 -16.41 -41.04 -4.94
C LYS A 198 -15.05 -41.05 -4.25
N THR A 199 -14.20 -41.96 -4.68
CA THR A 199 -12.75 -41.88 -4.56
C THR A 199 -12.28 -40.87 -5.61
N GLY A 200 -12.01 -39.64 -5.21
CA GLY A 200 -11.41 -38.62 -6.08
C GLY A 200 -9.89 -38.75 -6.04
N THR A 201 -9.26 -38.95 -7.19
CA THR A 201 -7.82 -38.83 -7.36
C THR A 201 -7.46 -37.35 -7.40
N ASN A 202 -6.59 -36.91 -6.49
CA ASN A 202 -6.03 -35.56 -6.37
C ASN A 202 -5.88 -34.81 -7.70
N THR A 203 -6.88 -34.03 -8.06
CA THR A 203 -6.81 -33.02 -9.13
C THR A 203 -7.05 -31.65 -8.51
N SER A 204 -6.43 -30.61 -9.11
CA SER A 204 -6.52 -29.22 -8.65
C SER A 204 -7.95 -28.68 -8.49
N ASP A 205 -8.94 -29.34 -9.10
CA ASP A 205 -10.38 -29.02 -9.03
C ASP A 205 -11.03 -29.30 -7.65
N ASP A 206 -10.36 -30.01 -6.73
CA ASP A 206 -10.88 -30.31 -5.39
C ASP A 206 -10.50 -29.25 -4.33
N ARG A 207 -9.82 -28.16 -4.74
CA ARG A 207 -9.51 -27.03 -3.84
C ARG A 207 -10.68 -26.06 -3.81
N ILE A 208 -11.23 -25.81 -2.63
CA ILE A 208 -12.21 -24.73 -2.47
C ILE A 208 -11.48 -23.46 -2.07
N PRO A 209 -11.58 -22.36 -2.85
CA PRO A 209 -11.16 -21.05 -2.38
C PRO A 209 -12.04 -20.71 -1.19
N LEU A 210 -11.46 -20.71 0.01
CA LEU A 210 -12.20 -20.45 1.23
C LEU A 210 -12.63 -19.00 1.29
N ILE A 211 -11.67 -18.11 0.99
CA ILE A 211 -11.78 -16.67 1.17
C ILE A 211 -10.77 -15.98 0.25
N GLN A 212 -11.23 -14.91 -0.40
CA GLN A 212 -10.40 -13.79 -0.83
C GLN A 212 -10.83 -12.60 0.02
N TYR A 213 -9.98 -12.18 0.96
CA TYR A 213 -10.29 -11.08 1.87
C TYR A 213 -9.29 -9.94 1.67
N PRO A 214 -9.75 -8.73 1.31
CA PRO A 214 -8.86 -7.58 1.28
C PRO A 214 -8.42 -7.31 2.71
N LEU A 215 -7.12 -7.44 2.98
CA LEU A 215 -6.60 -7.10 4.30
C LEU A 215 -6.68 -5.58 4.47
N PRO A 216 -7.11 -5.08 5.64
CA PRO A 216 -7.14 -3.65 5.91
C PRO A 216 -5.72 -3.06 5.82
N GLY A 217 -5.65 -1.74 5.67
CA GLY A 217 -4.38 -1.02 5.76
C GLY A 217 -3.59 -0.89 4.45
N GLY A 218 -4.22 -1.15 3.30
CA GLY A 218 -3.62 -0.79 2.02
C GLY A 218 -3.18 0.67 2.00
N VAL A 219 -1.99 0.94 1.44
CA VAL A 219 -1.43 2.29 1.35
C VAL A 219 -1.72 2.84 -0.02
N SER A 220 -2.48 3.93 -0.09
CA SER A 220 -2.70 4.68 -1.32
C SER A 220 -2.13 6.08 -1.20
N ILE A 221 -1.27 6.43 -2.15
CA ILE A 221 -0.79 7.79 -2.36
C ILE A 221 -1.71 8.45 -3.39
N PRO A 222 -2.41 9.54 -3.01
CA PRO A 222 -3.33 10.25 -3.89
C PRO A 222 -2.68 10.70 -5.20
N GLY A 223 -3.50 10.80 -6.25
CA GLY A 223 -3.03 11.14 -7.60
C GLY A 223 -2.56 9.93 -8.41
N GLY A 224 -2.91 8.70 -7.99
CA GLY A 224 -2.58 7.47 -8.71
C GLY A 224 -1.09 7.15 -8.73
N ILE A 225 -0.33 7.71 -7.78
CA ILE A 225 1.12 7.58 -7.78
C ILE A 225 1.54 6.19 -7.30
N PHE A 226 0.87 5.71 -6.25
CA PHE A 226 1.13 4.40 -5.68
C PHE A 226 -0.09 3.89 -4.92
N SER A 227 -0.42 2.62 -5.08
CA SER A 227 -1.39 1.90 -4.26
C SER A 227 -0.79 0.54 -3.92
N LEU A 228 -0.90 0.10 -2.68
CA LEU A 228 -0.49 -1.22 -2.22
C LEU A 228 -1.60 -1.81 -1.37
N GLY A 229 -2.21 -2.90 -1.84
CA GLY A 229 -3.27 -3.62 -1.15
C GLY A 229 -2.87 -5.07 -0.89
N PRO A 230 -2.70 -5.50 0.37
CA PRO A 230 -2.53 -6.91 0.67
C PRO A 230 -3.88 -7.64 0.59
N GLN A 231 -3.85 -8.84 0.01
CA GLN A 231 -4.99 -9.75 -0.04
C GLN A 231 -4.62 -11.07 0.61
N LEU A 232 -5.49 -11.58 1.48
CA LEU A 232 -5.38 -12.93 2.02
C LEU A 232 -6.18 -13.87 1.12
N VAL A 233 -5.48 -14.87 0.59
CA VAL A 233 -6.08 -15.99 -0.15
C VAL A 233 -5.86 -17.25 0.66
N ALA A 234 -6.92 -18.04 0.86
CA ALA A 234 -6.82 -19.31 1.56
C ALA A 234 -7.56 -20.41 0.80
N GLU A 235 -6.91 -21.55 0.62
CA GLU A 235 -7.50 -22.74 -0.02
C GLU A 235 -7.68 -23.85 1.04
N LEU A 236 -8.82 -24.55 0.99
CA LEU A 236 -9.04 -25.77 1.75
C LEU A 236 -8.96 -26.96 0.81
N GLY A 237 -8.16 -27.95 1.18
CA GLY A 237 -8.15 -29.26 0.56
C GLY A 237 -8.47 -30.36 1.56
N TRP A 238 -9.10 -31.44 1.09
CA TRP A 238 -9.40 -32.60 1.91
C TRP A 238 -9.35 -33.90 1.09
N GLU A 239 -9.06 -34.99 1.78
CA GLU A 239 -9.19 -36.37 1.28
C GLU A 239 -9.92 -37.18 2.36
N PHE A 240 -10.98 -37.91 2.03
CA PHE A 240 -11.64 -38.79 3.00
C PHE A 240 -12.15 -40.08 2.37
N THR A 241 -12.15 -41.16 3.16
CA THR A 241 -12.77 -42.45 2.79
C THR A 241 -13.80 -42.81 3.88
N ALA A 242 -15.09 -42.62 3.61
CA ALA A 242 -16.16 -42.84 4.59
C ALA A 242 -17.47 -43.35 3.96
N THR A 243 -18.19 -44.22 4.68
CA THR A 243 -19.54 -44.66 4.34
C THR A 243 -20.52 -43.99 5.30
N GLN A 244 -21.39 -43.11 4.79
CA GLN A 244 -22.47 -42.36 5.47
C GLN A 244 -22.35 -42.20 7.00
N VAL A 245 -21.84 -41.05 7.45
CA VAL A 245 -21.83 -40.65 8.87
C VAL A 245 -22.12 -39.15 8.98
N SER A 246 -22.85 -38.75 10.02
CA SER A 246 -22.88 -37.36 10.48
C SER A 246 -21.59 -37.08 11.23
N ILE A 247 -20.73 -36.22 10.67
CA ILE A 247 -19.39 -35.99 11.17
C ILE A 247 -19.26 -34.53 11.62
N LEU A 248 -18.74 -34.36 12.83
CA LEU A 248 -18.18 -33.10 13.27
C LEU A 248 -16.65 -33.24 13.23
N VAL A 249 -16.03 -32.37 12.44
CA VAL A 249 -14.58 -32.24 12.31
C VAL A 249 -14.17 -30.90 12.86
N LYS A 250 -13.25 -30.89 13.81
CA LYS A 250 -12.56 -29.67 14.24
C LYS A 250 -11.08 -29.83 13.97
N THR A 251 -10.50 -28.82 13.35
CA THR A 251 -9.07 -28.71 13.11
C THR A 251 -8.69 -27.23 13.21
N GLY A 252 -7.40 -26.95 13.17
CA GLY A 252 -6.91 -25.60 13.09
C GLY A 252 -5.47 -25.56 12.64
N ALA A 253 -5.04 -24.39 12.22
CA ALA A 253 -3.65 -24.13 11.91
C ALA A 253 -3.27 -22.74 12.41
N THR A 254 -2.06 -22.64 12.96
CA THR A 254 -1.38 -21.38 13.19
C THR A 254 -0.18 -21.33 12.26
N VAL A 255 -0.11 -20.25 11.47
CA VAL A 255 0.94 -19.98 10.51
C VAL A 255 1.67 -18.73 10.96
N THR A 256 2.99 -18.82 11.12
CA THR A 256 3.85 -17.70 11.47
C THR A 256 4.93 -17.49 10.42
N PHE A 257 5.35 -16.24 10.25
CA PHE A 257 6.44 -15.88 9.36
C PHE A 257 7.63 -15.35 10.18
N SER A 258 8.84 -15.55 9.69
CA SER A 258 10.04 -15.02 10.34
C SER A 258 10.07 -13.49 10.21
N ASP A 259 10.27 -12.77 11.31
CA ASP A 259 10.50 -11.32 11.30
C ASP A 259 11.78 -10.94 10.54
N ASN A 260 12.67 -11.89 10.27
CA ASN A 260 13.86 -11.71 9.44
C ASN A 260 13.60 -12.04 7.96
N ALA A 261 12.35 -12.28 7.56
CA ALA A 261 12.02 -12.47 6.17
C ALA A 261 12.24 -11.17 5.38
N ILE A 262 12.85 -11.29 4.20
CA ILE A 262 13.20 -10.16 3.34
C ILE A 262 12.60 -10.44 1.98
N LEU A 263 11.77 -9.50 1.51
CA LEU A 263 11.38 -9.37 0.12
C LEU A 263 12.00 -8.08 -0.40
N GLN A 264 12.82 -8.19 -1.43
CA GLN A 264 13.34 -7.08 -2.21
C GLN A 264 13.11 -7.40 -3.68
N ALA A 265 12.36 -6.55 -4.35
CA ALA A 265 12.02 -6.69 -5.75
C ALA A 265 12.43 -5.42 -6.50
N ASP A 266 13.41 -5.54 -7.39
CA ASP A 266 13.63 -4.58 -8.47
C ASP A 266 12.77 -5.03 -9.66
N LEU A 267 11.76 -4.23 -9.99
CA LEU A 267 10.79 -4.56 -11.04
C LEU A 267 11.33 -4.29 -12.44
N LEU A 268 12.46 -3.59 -12.57
CA LEU A 268 13.13 -3.34 -13.85
C LEU A 268 14.31 -4.29 -14.10
N ASP A 269 14.93 -4.80 -13.03
CA ASP A 269 15.96 -5.84 -13.09
C ASP A 269 15.68 -6.97 -12.10
N LEU A 270 14.93 -7.98 -12.55
CA LEU A 270 14.55 -9.14 -11.75
C LEU A 270 15.75 -9.94 -11.21
N THR A 271 16.96 -9.75 -11.74
CA THR A 271 18.16 -10.44 -11.25
C THR A 271 18.65 -9.92 -9.90
N GLN A 272 18.23 -8.71 -9.49
CA GLN A 272 18.56 -8.10 -8.20
C GLN A 272 17.60 -8.49 -7.07
N ASN A 273 16.57 -9.28 -7.37
CA ASN A 273 15.54 -9.64 -6.40
C ASN A 273 16.12 -10.53 -5.29
N LYS A 274 15.87 -10.16 -4.03
CA LYS A 274 16.19 -10.97 -2.85
C LYS A 274 14.92 -11.45 -2.19
N PHE A 275 14.82 -12.76 -1.98
CA PHE A 275 13.71 -13.37 -1.27
C PHE A 275 14.24 -14.42 -0.30
N SER A 276 14.03 -14.19 1.00
CA SER A 276 14.50 -15.11 2.05
C SER A 276 13.59 -15.08 3.26
N GLY A 277 13.51 -16.18 4.01
CA GLY A 277 12.83 -16.24 5.31
C GLY A 277 11.30 -16.23 5.27
N TRP A 278 10.69 -16.13 4.07
CA TRP A 278 9.23 -16.16 3.85
C TRP A 278 8.61 -17.56 3.87
N VAL A 279 9.40 -18.60 4.13
CA VAL A 279 8.87 -19.96 4.34
C VAL A 279 8.11 -19.96 5.67
N PRO A 280 6.78 -20.16 5.66
CA PRO A 280 5.99 -20.10 6.88
C PRO A 280 6.28 -21.29 7.79
N HIS A 281 6.24 -21.06 9.10
CA HIS A 281 6.17 -22.12 10.09
C HIS A 281 4.70 -22.43 10.40
N VAL A 282 4.29 -23.68 10.17
CA VAL A 282 2.90 -24.12 10.33
C VAL A 282 2.80 -25.08 11.50
N THR A 283 1.94 -24.76 12.45
CA THR A 283 1.55 -25.64 13.57
C THR A 283 0.07 -26.00 13.42
N PHE A 284 -0.23 -27.29 13.39
CA PHE A 284 -1.61 -27.79 13.27
C PHE A 284 -2.18 -28.15 14.64
N ASP A 285 -3.43 -27.77 14.87
CA ASP A 285 -4.19 -28.26 16.00
C ASP A 285 -4.56 -29.73 15.80
N PRO A 286 -4.67 -30.54 16.87
CA PRO A 286 -5.06 -31.93 16.76
C PRO A 286 -6.43 -32.08 16.08
N LEU A 287 -6.49 -32.93 15.06
CA LEU A 287 -7.73 -33.25 14.37
C LEU A 287 -8.70 -33.95 15.33
N GLN A 288 -9.83 -33.31 15.63
CA GLN A 288 -10.90 -33.91 16.43
C GLN A 288 -12.02 -34.36 15.51
N ILE A 289 -12.26 -35.67 15.49
CA ILE A 289 -13.32 -36.29 14.72
C ILE A 289 -14.28 -36.96 15.68
N GLN A 290 -15.56 -36.65 15.57
CA GLN A 290 -16.62 -37.46 16.17
C GLN A 290 -17.18 -38.40 15.09
N ALA A 291 -16.65 -39.63 14.97
CA ALA A 291 -17.07 -40.66 14.02
C ALA A 291 -16.86 -42.10 14.56
N GLN A 292 -17.50 -43.11 13.94
CA GLN A 292 -17.17 -44.53 14.17
C GLN A 292 -15.78 -44.87 13.60
N GLU A 293 -15.10 -45.83 14.24
CA GLU A 293 -13.64 -46.08 14.24
C GLU A 293 -12.90 -46.32 12.90
N SER A 294 -13.55 -46.24 11.72
CA SER A 294 -12.94 -46.59 10.42
C SER A 294 -12.69 -45.41 9.47
N LEU A 295 -12.76 -44.16 9.94
CA LEU A 295 -12.57 -42.99 9.07
C LEU A 295 -11.08 -42.64 8.88
N LYS A 296 -10.60 -42.68 7.63
CA LYS A 296 -9.35 -42.02 7.23
C LYS A 296 -9.69 -40.70 6.53
N MET A 297 -9.21 -39.59 7.08
CA MET A 297 -9.42 -38.25 6.55
C MET A 297 -8.15 -37.42 6.70
N GLN A 298 -7.77 -36.72 5.64
CA GLN A 298 -6.74 -35.69 5.65
C GLN A 298 -7.41 -34.37 5.27
N VAL A 299 -7.08 -33.31 6.00
CA VAL A 299 -7.55 -31.94 5.70
C VAL A 299 -6.33 -31.05 5.78
N TYR A 300 -6.15 -30.17 4.80
CA TYR A 300 -5.09 -29.17 4.82
C TYR A 300 -5.65 -27.80 4.43
N VAL A 301 -5.05 -26.77 5.02
CA VAL A 301 -5.31 -25.36 4.69
C VAL A 301 -4.02 -24.81 4.08
N ALA A 302 -4.13 -24.18 2.92
CA ALA A 302 -3.01 -23.53 2.23
C ALA A 302 -3.29 -22.02 2.15
N PRO A 303 -2.72 -21.22 3.07
CA PRO A 303 -2.83 -19.77 3.00
C PRO A 303 -1.72 -19.15 2.14
N SER A 304 -2.06 -18.10 1.40
CA SER A 304 -1.15 -17.21 0.70
C SER A 304 -1.51 -15.74 1.00
N ILE A 305 -0.48 -14.90 1.10
CA ILE A 305 -0.64 -13.45 1.12
C ILE A 305 -0.20 -12.96 -0.25
N GLU A 306 -1.11 -12.31 -0.95
CA GLU A 306 -0.86 -11.68 -2.24
C GLU A 306 -0.74 -10.18 -2.03
N LEU A 307 0.26 -9.56 -2.66
CA LEU A 307 0.46 -8.12 -2.63
C LEU A 307 0.12 -7.57 -4.02
N GLU A 308 -0.92 -6.76 -4.08
CA GLU A 308 -1.26 -6.01 -5.28
C GLU A 308 -0.68 -4.60 -5.15
N ALA A 309 0.19 -4.23 -6.07
CA ALA A 309 0.79 -2.90 -6.13
C ALA A 309 0.48 -2.27 -7.49
N GLU A 310 0.01 -1.04 -7.46
CA GLU A 310 -0.21 -0.20 -8.65
C GLU A 310 0.64 1.05 -8.51
N ALA A 311 1.32 1.44 -9.58
CA ALA A 311 2.14 2.65 -9.62
C ALA A 311 1.90 3.42 -10.91
N LEU A 312 1.60 4.72 -10.80
CA LEU A 312 1.36 5.61 -11.94
C LEU A 312 0.22 5.17 -12.88
N GLY A 313 -0.72 4.37 -12.39
CA GLY A 313 -1.82 3.81 -13.18
C GLY A 313 -1.46 2.54 -13.96
N GLN A 314 -0.41 1.82 -13.55
CA GLN A 314 0.02 0.52 -14.09
C GLN A 314 0.25 -0.50 -12.97
#